data_AF-A0A0U2Q5D3-F1
#
_entry.id   AF-A0A0U2Q5D3-F1
#
_cell.length_a   1.000
_cell.length_b   1.000
_cell.length_c   1.000
_cell.angle_alpha   90.00
_cell.angle_beta   90.00
_cell.angle_gamma   90.00
#
_symmetry.space_group_name_H-M   'P 1'
#
loop_
_entity.id
_entity.type
_entity.pdbx_description
1 polymer ?
#
loop_
_entity_poly.entity_id
_entity_poly.type
_entity_poly.pdbx_seq_one_letter_code
_entity_poly.pdbx_strand_id
1 'polypeptide(L)'
;MTREQLLLELQHDNFVMLRSSPVHGIGVFAIKDIAKGCRTIFSKGVGEWIKLSYAEVEKLPLHSRQHIETYCLYDDENYFVPDYGFKLMDLVLYLNHSSAPNIMS
;
A
#
# COMPACT_ATOMS: atom_id res chain seq x y z
N MET A 1 -16.09 -10.74 4.11
CA MET A 1 -17.04 -9.73 3.59
C MET A 1 -18.21 -10.46 2.93
N THR A 2 -19.45 -10.07 3.19
CA THR A 2 -20.65 -10.56 2.48
C THR A 2 -20.92 -9.75 1.22
N ARG A 3 -21.83 -10.21 0.35
CA ARG A 3 -22.23 -9.48 -0.86
C ARG A 3 -22.81 -8.10 -0.54
N GLU A 4 -23.63 -8.01 0.49
CA GLU A 4 -24.28 -6.76 0.92
C GLU A 4 -23.25 -5.77 1.47
N GLN A 5 -22.27 -6.26 2.23
CA GLN A 5 -21.15 -5.46 2.70
C GLN A 5 -20.30 -4.93 1.54
N LEU A 6 -20.01 -5.77 0.54
CA LEU A 6 -19.28 -5.36 -0.65
C LEU A 6 -20.03 -4.28 -1.44
N LEU A 7 -21.34 -4.42 -1.62
CA LEU A 7 -22.14 -3.40 -2.31
C LEU A 7 -22.15 -2.06 -1.56
N LEU A 8 -22.23 -2.10 -0.23
CA LEU A 8 -22.15 -0.88 0.59
C LEU A 8 -20.77 -0.21 0.48
N GLU A 9 -19.70 -1.00 0.52
CA GLU A 9 -18.32 -0.52 0.36
C GLU A 9 -18.12 0.10 -1.03
N LEU A 10 -18.59 -0.55 -2.09
CA LEU A 10 -18.51 -0.02 -3.45
C LEU A 10 -19.30 1.29 -3.63
N GLN A 11 -20.38 1.50 -2.87
CA GLN A 11 -21.18 2.73 -2.92
C GLN A 11 -20.52 3.89 -2.15
N HIS A 12 -19.84 3.61 -1.03
CA HIS A 12 -19.41 4.64 -0.09
C HIS A 12 -17.89 4.76 0.06
N ASP A 13 -17.16 3.66 0.00
CA ASP A 13 -15.75 3.55 0.36
C ASP A 13 -14.82 3.31 -0.84
N ASN A 14 -15.30 3.48 -2.07
CA ASN A 14 -14.46 3.45 -3.27
C ASN A 14 -13.90 4.85 -3.61
N PHE A 15 -12.73 5.18 -3.08
CA PHE A 15 -12.17 6.54 -3.12
C PHE A 15 -11.09 6.78 -4.17
N VAL A 16 -10.38 5.75 -4.61
CA VAL A 16 -9.13 5.92 -5.37
C VAL A 16 -9.01 4.94 -6.54
N MET A 17 -8.17 5.27 -7.51
CA MET A 17 -7.79 4.39 -8.63
C MET A 17 -6.32 4.57 -9.02
N LEU A 18 -5.76 3.60 -9.73
CA LEU A 18 -4.42 3.71 -10.29
C LEU A 18 -4.42 4.51 -11.60
N ARG A 19 -3.42 5.38 -11.77
CA ARG A 19 -3.12 6.06 -13.05
C ARG A 19 -1.60 6.26 -13.19
N SER A 20 -1.16 6.72 -14.37
CA SER A 20 0.22 7.18 -14.56
C SER A 20 0.51 8.38 -13.65
N SER A 21 1.60 8.31 -12.90
CA SER A 21 2.01 9.35 -11.96
C SER A 21 2.98 10.34 -12.62
N PRO A 22 2.81 11.66 -12.42
CA PRO A 22 3.80 12.64 -12.87
C PRO A 22 5.09 12.61 -12.01
N VAL A 23 5.09 11.91 -10.87
CA VAL A 23 6.27 11.74 -10.02
C VAL A 23 7.13 10.60 -10.57
N HIS A 24 6.58 9.38 -10.55
CA HIS A 24 7.25 8.19 -11.06
C HIS A 24 6.23 7.05 -11.27
N GLY A 25 6.33 6.34 -12.40
CA GLY A 25 5.57 5.11 -12.66
C GLY A 25 4.05 5.25 -12.47
N ILE A 26 3.50 4.44 -11.57
CA ILE A 26 2.07 4.39 -11.26
C ILE A 26 1.82 5.16 -9.95
N GLY A 27 0.66 5.82 -9.86
CA GLY A 27 0.22 6.51 -8.66
C GLY A 27 -1.24 6.24 -8.34
N VAL A 28 -1.62 6.61 -7.12
CA VAL A 28 -2.99 6.53 -6.61
C VAL A 28 -3.66 7.89 -6.71
N PHE A 29 -4.84 7.93 -7.32
CA PHE A 29 -5.58 9.17 -7.58
C PHE A 29 -6.98 9.09 -6.98
N ALA A 30 -7.39 10.14 -6.27
CA ALA A 30 -8.76 10.27 -5.78
C ALA A 30 -9.75 10.36 -6.96
N ILE A 31 -10.86 9.64 -6.88
CA ILE A 31 -11.97 9.66 -7.86
C ILE A 31 -13.23 10.34 -7.32
N LYS A 32 -13.22 10.69 -6.04
CA LYS A 32 -14.23 11.46 -5.30
C LYS A 32 -13.53 12.19 -4.16
N ASP A 33 -14.22 13.17 -3.57
CA ASP A 33 -13.69 13.88 -2.41
C ASP A 33 -13.46 12.94 -1.23
N ILE A 34 -12.32 13.14 -0.55
CA ILE A 34 -11.91 12.39 0.62
C ILE A 34 -11.83 13.37 1.80
N ALA A 35 -12.72 13.19 2.78
CA ALA A 35 -12.72 14.03 3.96
C ALA A 35 -11.45 13.80 4.80
N LYS A 36 -10.95 14.86 5.44
CA LYS A 36 -9.84 14.76 6.39
C LYS A 36 -10.20 13.79 7.51
N GLY A 37 -9.30 12.86 7.79
CA GLY A 37 -9.52 11.82 8.80
C GLY A 37 -10.21 10.56 8.28
N CYS A 38 -10.51 10.46 6.98
CA CYS A 38 -10.95 9.19 6.38
C CYS A 38 -9.95 8.06 6.67
N ARG A 39 -10.47 6.89 7.07
CA ARG A 39 -9.69 5.69 7.42
C ARG A 39 -10.01 4.49 6.53
N THR A 40 -10.93 4.65 5.57
CA THR A 40 -11.44 3.59 4.70
C THR A 40 -10.98 3.76 3.24
N ILE A 41 -9.90 4.51 3.01
CA ILE A 41 -9.37 4.78 1.67
C ILE A 41 -8.81 3.51 1.01
N PHE A 42 -8.16 2.67 1.82
CA PHE A 42 -7.51 1.43 1.38
C PHE A 42 -8.10 0.22 2.11
N SER A 43 -7.78 -0.98 1.63
CA SER A 43 -8.32 -2.22 2.18
C SER A 43 -8.02 -2.33 3.67
N LYS A 44 -8.99 -2.87 4.42
CA LYS A 44 -8.78 -3.26 5.81
C LYS A 44 -7.84 -4.47 5.82
N GLY A 45 -6.56 -4.22 6.11
CA GLY A 45 -5.50 -5.19 6.38
C GLY A 45 -5.67 -6.54 5.67
N VAL A 46 -5.10 -6.67 4.48
CA VAL A 46 -4.94 -7.99 3.87
C VAL A 46 -3.74 -8.65 4.53
N GLY A 47 -3.93 -9.87 5.07
CA GLY A 47 -2.86 -10.69 5.63
C GLY A 47 -2.18 -10.11 6.87
N GLU A 48 -1.11 -10.79 7.30
CA GLU A 48 -0.22 -10.34 8.37
C GLU A 48 1.07 -9.74 7.80
N TRP A 49 1.67 -8.83 8.56
CA TRP A 49 2.98 -8.26 8.24
C TRP A 49 4.09 -9.03 8.95
N ILE A 50 4.97 -9.64 8.16
CA ILE A 50 6.15 -10.34 8.64
C ILE A 50 7.31 -9.34 8.71
N LYS A 51 7.90 -9.21 9.90
CA LYS A 51 9.12 -8.43 10.09
C LYS A 51 10.31 -9.19 9.54
N LEU A 52 11.05 -8.56 8.63
CA LEU A 52 12.35 -9.03 8.16
C LEU A 52 13.40 -7.98 8.49
N SER A 53 14.48 -8.38 9.16
CA SER A 53 15.61 -7.50 9.44
C SER A 53 16.33 -7.08 8.15
N TYR A 54 17.02 -5.95 8.19
CA TYR A 54 17.88 -5.51 7.08
C TYR A 54 18.88 -6.61 6.65
N ALA A 55 19.48 -7.31 7.60
CA ALA A 55 20.45 -8.39 7.33
C ALA A 55 19.84 -9.62 6.63
N GLU A 56 18.56 -9.91 6.86
CA GLU A 56 17.84 -10.96 6.13
C GLU A 56 17.52 -10.52 4.70
N VAL A 57 17.06 -9.28 4.53
CA VAL A 57 16.72 -8.70 3.22
C VAL A 57 17.96 -8.53 2.33
N GLU A 58 19.11 -8.18 2.90
CA GLU A 58 20.38 -8.08 2.18
C GLU A 58 20.85 -9.40 1.57
N LYS A 59 20.53 -10.54 2.19
CA LYS A 59 20.88 -11.87 1.68
C LYS A 59 20.00 -12.32 0.53
N LEU A 60 18.89 -11.63 0.26
CA LEU A 60 17.99 -11.95 -0.84
C LEU A 60 18.61 -11.59 -2.19
N PRO A 61 18.18 -12.26 -3.29
CA PRO A 61 18.49 -11.83 -4.64
C PRO A 61 18.12 -10.36 -4.88
N LEU A 62 18.91 -9.66 -5.71
CA LEU A 62 18.74 -8.23 -5.97
C LEU A 62 17.30 -7.84 -6.34
N HIS A 63 16.66 -8.63 -7.20
CA HIS A 63 15.29 -8.35 -7.64
C HIS A 63 14.27 -8.43 -6.49
N SER A 64 14.43 -9.37 -5.55
CA SER A 64 13.55 -9.51 -4.39
C SER A 64 13.76 -8.36 -3.41
N ARG A 65 15.03 -7.99 -3.17
CA ARG A 65 15.39 -6.86 -2.32
C ARG A 65 14.81 -5.56 -2.83
N GLN A 66 15.00 -5.26 -4.12
CA GLN A 66 14.46 -4.06 -4.75
C GLN A 66 12.93 -3.98 -4.64
N HIS A 67 12.24 -5.12 -4.69
CA HIS A 67 10.79 -5.17 -4.53
C HIS A 67 10.35 -4.80 -3.11
N ILE A 68 11.05 -5.33 -2.09
CA ILE A 68 10.82 -4.98 -0.69
C ILE A 68 11.11 -3.49 -0.46
N GLU A 69 12.27 -3.00 -0.89
CA GLU A 69 12.67 -1.59 -0.74
C GLU A 69 11.73 -0.61 -1.43
N THR A 70 11.05 -1.04 -2.51
CA THR A 70 10.10 -0.20 -3.26
C THR A 70 8.73 -0.16 -2.61
N TYR A 71 8.23 -1.29 -2.11
CA TYR A 71 6.81 -1.46 -1.75
C TYR A 71 6.55 -1.62 -0.25
N CYS A 72 7.54 -2.02 0.54
CA CYS A 72 7.35 -2.30 1.96
C CYS A 72 7.72 -1.08 2.82
N LEU A 73 6.90 -0.81 3.83
CA LEU A 73 7.25 0.10 4.90
C LEU A 73 8.36 -0.52 5.76
N TYR A 74 9.10 0.33 6.46
CA TYR A 74 10.16 -0.08 7.38
C TYR A 74 10.16 0.81 8.63
N ASP A 75 10.68 0.26 9.72
CA ASP A 75 11.10 1.01 10.91
C ASP A 75 12.63 1.04 10.99
N ASP A 76 13.19 1.46 12.12
CA ASP A 76 14.64 1.56 12.30
C ASP A 76 15.37 0.20 12.20
N GLU A 77 14.65 -0.92 12.32
CA GLU A 77 15.22 -2.26 12.45
C GLU A 77 14.76 -3.24 11.35
N ASN A 78 13.55 -3.07 10.81
CA ASN A 78 12.87 -4.09 10.01
C ASN A 78 12.07 -3.51 8.84
N TYR A 79 11.98 -4.29 7.77
CA TYR A 79 10.94 -4.17 6.77
C TYR A 79 9.69 -4.95 7.20
N PHE A 80 8.52 -4.43 6.85
CA PHE A 80 7.22 -5.09 7.02
C PHE A 80 6.78 -5.67 5.68
N VAL A 81 6.91 -6.98 5.53
CA VAL A 81 6.61 -7.69 4.27
C VAL A 81 5.30 -8.46 4.43
N PRO A 82 4.35 -8.39 3.47
CA PRO A 82 3.11 -9.14 3.56
C PRO A 82 3.38 -10.64 3.52
N ASP A 83 2.67 -11.42 4.33
CA ASP A 83 2.77 -12.88 4.40
C ASP A 83 2.42 -13.60 3.07
N TYR A 84 1.69 -12.94 2.18
CA TYR A 84 1.38 -13.38 0.82
C TYR A 84 2.40 -12.91 -0.25
N GLY A 85 3.45 -12.18 0.16
CA GLY A 85 4.46 -11.62 -0.73
C GLY A 85 3.88 -10.64 -1.77
N PHE A 86 4.46 -10.59 -2.97
CA PHE A 86 4.13 -9.58 -3.99
C PHE A 86 3.22 -10.09 -5.12
N LYS A 87 2.58 -11.25 -4.94
CA LYS A 87 1.65 -11.82 -5.95
C LYS A 87 0.26 -11.18 -5.88
N LEU A 88 -0.06 -10.58 -4.73
CA LEU A 88 -1.24 -9.77 -4.50
C LEU A 88 -0.76 -8.37 -4.12
N MET A 89 -1.23 -7.34 -4.81
CA MET A 89 -0.83 -5.96 -4.56
C MET A 89 -2.06 -5.12 -4.23
N ASP A 90 -2.02 -4.48 -3.07
CA ASP A 90 -3.01 -3.49 -2.67
C ASP A 90 -2.70 -2.13 -3.32
N LEU A 91 -3.74 -1.32 -3.55
CA LEU A 91 -3.60 0.03 -4.09
C LEU A 91 -2.69 0.91 -3.23
N VAL A 92 -2.65 0.69 -1.91
CA VAL A 92 -1.80 1.45 -0.98
C VAL A 92 -0.31 1.35 -1.34
N LEU A 93 0.11 0.24 -1.95
CA LEU A 93 1.52 0.01 -2.32
C LEU A 93 1.97 0.88 -3.50
N TYR A 94 1.03 1.52 -4.22
CA TYR A 94 1.34 2.43 -5.34
C TYR A 94 1.35 3.91 -4.93
N LEU A 95 1.30 4.20 -3.63
CA LEU A 95 1.47 5.56 -3.14
C LEU A 95 2.91 6.03 -3.39
N ASN A 96 3.03 7.20 -4.03
CA ASN A 96 4.33 7.83 -4.22
C ASN A 96 4.75 8.58 -2.95
N HIS A 97 6.06 8.71 -2.75
CA HIS A 97 6.62 9.59 -1.74
C HIS A 97 6.39 11.07 -2.09
N SER A 98 6.17 11.90 -1.07
CA SER A 98 6.14 13.36 -1.17
C SER A 98 6.62 13.96 0.16
N SER A 99 7.44 15.01 0.09
CA SER A 99 7.82 15.81 1.28
C SER A 99 6.67 16.68 1.79
N ALA A 100 5.59 16.83 1.02
CA ALA A 100 4.33 17.46 1.40
C ALA A 100 3.18 16.45 1.21
N PRO A 101 3.05 15.42 2.07
CA PRO A 101 2.06 14.37 1.90
C PRO A 101 0.65 14.86 2.28
N ASN A 102 -0.37 14.22 1.70
CA ASN A 102 -1.78 14.48 1.99
C ASN A 102 -2.47 13.32 2.73
N ILE A 103 -1.72 12.27 3.08
CA ILE A 103 -2.16 11.10 3.84
C ILE A 103 -1.06 10.72 4.85
N MET A 104 -1.42 9.97 5.88
CA MET A 104 -0.49 9.45 6.88
C MET A 104 -1.05 8.14 7.49
N SER A 105 -0.15 7.26 7.93
CA SER A 105 -0.48 6.09 8.75
C SER A 105 -0.51 6.43 10.23
#